data_AF-A0A1C6J0L5-F1
#
_entry.id   AF-A0A1C6J0L5-F1
#
_cell.length_a   1.000
_cell.length_b   1.000
_cell.length_c   1.000
_cell.angle_alpha   90.00
_cell.angle_beta   90.00
_cell.angle_gamma   90.00
#
_symmetry.space_group_name_H-M   'P 1'
#
loop_
_entity.id
_entity.type
_entity.pdbx_description
1 polymer ?
#
loop_
_entity_poly.entity_id
_entity_poly.type
_entity_poly.pdbx_seq_one_letter_code
_entity_poly.pdbx_strand_id
1 'polypeptide(L)'
;MKMTTKMIMLQNIEKMVMEQQRVDENDSYIRQDNEDLKYLEERYDQLQLSHTVKRVIDDYIACLQTRDERYSDLAYAAGIRDTISLLQGMGMLNEIAAISGSL
;
A
#
# COMPACT_ATOMS: atom_id res chain seq x y z
N MET A 1 -29.65 9.50 7.77
CA MET A 1 -28.60 9.91 8.73
C MET A 1 -27.39 10.36 7.91
N LYS A 2 -26.95 11.62 8.02
CA LYS A 2 -25.76 12.09 7.28
C LYS A 2 -24.51 11.46 7.92
N MET A 3 -23.77 10.69 7.15
CA MET A 3 -22.50 10.12 7.58
C MET A 3 -21.50 11.25 7.80
N THR A 4 -20.85 11.28 8.96
CA THR A 4 -19.79 12.25 9.24
C THR A 4 -18.56 11.90 8.40
N THR A 5 -17.75 12.90 8.05
CA THR A 5 -16.53 12.73 7.25
C THR A 5 -15.61 11.64 7.82
N LYS A 6 -15.51 11.55 9.16
CA LYS A 6 -14.75 10.49 9.85
C LYS A 6 -15.29 9.08 9.56
N MET A 7 -16.61 8.92 9.52
CA MET A 7 -17.25 7.64 9.23
C MET A 7 -16.98 7.19 7.79
N ILE A 8 -16.99 8.13 6.84
CA ILE A 8 -16.67 7.87 5.43
C ILE A 8 -15.20 7.48 5.27
N MET A 9 -14.29 8.16 5.97
CA MET A 9 -12.86 7.81 5.97
C MET A 9 -12.62 6.39 6.50
N LEU A 10 -13.23 6.03 7.64
CA LEU A 10 -13.09 4.70 8.22
C LEU A 10 -13.60 3.60 7.29
N GLN A 11 -14.76 3.79 6.66
CA GLN A 11 -15.29 2.83 5.69
C GLN A 11 -14.40 2.66 4.46
N ASN A 12 -13.75 3.73 4.00
CA ASN A 12 -12.83 3.64 2.88
C ASN A 12 -11.54 2.91 3.27
N ILE A 13 -11.02 3.12 4.48
CA ILE A 13 -9.87 2.36 5.00
C ILE A 13 -10.22 0.87 5.10
N GLU A 14 -11.39 0.52 5.64
CA GLU A 14 -11.86 -0.88 5.71
C GLU A 14 -11.94 -1.52 4.32
N LYS A 15 -12.47 -0.81 3.33
CA LYS A 15 -12.49 -1.29 1.94
C LYS A 15 -11.08 -1.49 1.38
N MET A 16 -10.15 -0.60 1.65
CA MET A 16 -8.76 -0.76 1.19
C MET A 16 -8.11 -2.02 1.80
N VAL A 17 -8.31 -2.27 3.08
CA VAL A 17 -7.81 -3.49 3.75
C VAL A 17 -8.43 -4.76 3.14
N MET A 18 -9.74 -4.74 2.86
CA MET A 18 -10.40 -5.87 2.20
C MET A 18 -9.90 -6.10 0.78
N GLU A 19 -9.65 -5.04 0.01
CA GLU A 19 -9.10 -5.15 -1.33
C GLU A 19 -7.67 -5.70 -1.32
N GLN A 20 -6.86 -5.34 -0.32
CA GLN A 20 -5.52 -5.90 -0.17
C GLN A 20 -5.55 -7.40 0.10
N GLN A 21 -6.40 -7.86 1.02
CA GLN A 21 -6.63 -9.30 1.25
C GLN A 21 -7.12 -10.00 -0.02
N ARG A 22 -8.02 -9.35 -0.77
CA ARG A 22 -8.52 -9.89 -2.03
C ARG A 22 -7.39 -10.04 -3.06
N VAL A 23 -6.47 -9.09 -3.15
CA VAL A 23 -5.31 -9.16 -4.04
C VAL A 23 -4.39 -10.30 -3.62
N ASP A 24 -4.06 -10.41 -2.33
CA ASP A 24 -3.19 -11.47 -1.80
C ASP A 24 -3.75 -12.88 -2.04
N GLU A 25 -5.08 -13.04 -1.96
CA GLU A 25 -5.74 -14.34 -2.14
C GLU A 25 -5.92 -14.73 -3.62
N ASN A 26 -6.22 -13.76 -4.48
CA ASN A 26 -6.66 -14.02 -5.85
C ASN A 26 -5.54 -13.92 -6.89
N ASP A 27 -4.48 -13.17 -6.63
CA ASP A 27 -3.33 -13.12 -7.54
C ASP A 27 -2.38 -14.28 -7.24
N SER A 28 -2.26 -15.19 -8.20
CA SER A 28 -1.46 -16.40 -8.04
C SER A 28 0.04 -16.11 -7.89
N TYR A 29 0.55 -15.03 -8.50
CA TYR A 29 1.95 -14.66 -8.39
C TYR A 29 2.22 -14.08 -7.00
N ILE A 30 1.37 -13.16 -6.54
CA ILE A 30 1.50 -12.57 -5.19
C ILE A 30 1.41 -13.65 -4.12
N ARG A 31 0.45 -14.58 -4.23
CA ARG A 31 0.33 -15.67 -3.26
C ARG A 31 1.57 -16.56 -3.23
N GLN A 32 2.15 -16.86 -4.39
CA GLN A 32 3.37 -17.64 -4.46
C GLN A 32 4.55 -16.87 -3.83
N ASP A 33 4.72 -15.61 -4.20
CA ASP A 33 5.79 -14.75 -3.67
C ASP A 33 5.68 -14.59 -2.14
N ASN A 34 4.47 -14.53 -1.58
CA ASN A 34 4.25 -14.49 -0.13
C ASN A 34 4.73 -15.77 0.57
N GLU A 35 4.48 -16.94 0.00
CA GLU A 35 5.00 -18.20 0.53
C GLU A 35 6.53 -18.29 0.40
N ASP A 36 7.08 -17.84 -0.74
CA ASP A 36 8.52 -17.80 -0.97
C ASP A 36 9.22 -16.84 0.02
N LEU A 37 8.63 -15.67 0.28
CA LEU A 37 9.11 -14.71 1.28
C LEU A 37 9.14 -15.32 2.69
N LYS A 38 8.07 -16.01 3.09
CA LYS A 38 8.00 -16.69 4.39
C LYS A 38 9.10 -17.75 4.52
N TYR A 39 9.30 -18.57 3.48
CA TYR A 39 10.38 -19.55 3.46
C TYR A 39 11.77 -18.91 3.53
N LEU A 40 11.98 -17.78 2.85
CA LEU A 40 13.24 -17.04 2.91
C LEU A 40 13.50 -16.43 4.30
N GLU A 41 12.46 -15.90 4.94
CA GLU A 41 12.54 -15.36 6.31
C GLU A 41 12.93 -16.46 7.31
N GLU A 42 12.28 -17.62 7.26
CA GLU A 42 12.63 -18.78 8.09
C GLU A 42 14.09 -19.23 7.88
N ARG A 43 14.57 -19.24 6.64
CA ARG A 43 15.97 -19.56 6.32
C ARG A 43 16.93 -18.51 6.85
N TYR A 44 16.59 -17.24 6.71
CA TYR A 44 17.38 -16.13 7.22
C TYR A 44 17.53 -16.20 8.74
N ASP A 45 16.47 -16.56 9.45
CA ASP A 45 16.49 -16.72 10.91
C ASP A 45 17.35 -17.88 11.41
N GLN A 46 17.49 -18.93 10.60
CA GLN A 46 18.34 -20.07 10.93
C GLN A 46 19.84 -19.81 10.70
N LEU A 47 20.20 -18.74 9.98
CA LEU A 47 21.60 -18.40 9.74
C LEU A 47 22.30 -18.04 11.05
N GLN A 48 23.48 -18.64 11.27
CA GLN A 48 24.34 -18.34 12.41
C GLN A 48 25.12 -17.04 12.17
N LEU A 49 24.41 -15.92 12.07
CA LEU A 49 24.97 -14.59 11.92
C LEU A 49 25.32 -13.99 13.29
N SER A 50 26.39 -13.21 13.35
CA SER A 50 26.64 -12.38 14.53
C SER A 50 25.50 -11.36 14.70
N HIS A 51 25.17 -11.01 15.94
CA HIS A 51 24.11 -10.04 16.25
C HIS A 51 24.26 -8.72 15.48
N THR A 52 25.48 -8.18 15.39
CA THR A 52 25.74 -6.92 14.68
C THR A 52 25.40 -7.03 13.20
N VAL A 53 25.75 -8.14 12.55
CA VAL A 53 25.46 -8.35 11.12
C VAL A 53 23.96 -8.57 10.91
N LYS A 54 23.32 -9.41 11.74
CA LYS A 54 21.87 -9.65 11.66
C LYS A 54 21.10 -8.33 11.77
N ARG A 55 21.44 -7.51 12.77
CA ARG A 55 20.81 -6.21 13.01
C ARG A 55 20.90 -5.24 11.83
N VAL A 56 22.06 -5.15 11.17
CA VAL A 56 22.22 -4.27 9.99
C VAL A 56 21.29 -4.71 8.85
N ILE A 57 21.14 -6.02 8.66
CA ILE A 57 20.27 -6.59 7.62
C ILE A 57 18.80 -6.35 8.00
N ASP A 58 18.41 -6.62 9.24
CA ASP A 58 17.04 -6.39 9.75
C ASP A 58 16.64 -4.92 9.57
N ASP A 59 17.51 -3.99 9.99
CA ASP A 59 17.28 -2.55 9.87
C ASP A 59 17.14 -2.13 8.39
N TYR A 60 17.94 -2.71 7.50
CA TYR A 60 17.84 -2.46 6.05
C TYR A 60 16.53 -2.97 5.45
N ILE A 61 16.10 -4.19 5.79
CA ILE A 61 14.83 -4.77 5.33
C ILE A 61 13.66 -3.92 5.83
N ALA A 62 13.65 -3.54 7.11
CA ALA A 62 12.62 -2.67 7.68
C ALA A 62 12.55 -1.31 6.97
N CYS A 63 13.71 -0.71 6.65
CA CYS A 63 13.75 0.54 5.89
C CYS A 63 13.22 0.38 4.46
N LEU A 64 13.49 -0.74 3.79
CA LEU A 64 12.93 -1.02 2.47
C LEU A 64 11.41 -1.16 2.52
N GLN A 65 10.89 -1.97 3.45
CA GLN A 65 9.45 -2.20 3.62
C GLN A 65 8.69 -0.90 3.88
N THR A 66 9.15 -0.11 4.86
CA THR A 66 8.51 1.17 5.20
C THR A 66 8.58 2.20 4.07
N ARG A 67 9.68 2.21 3.30
CA ARG A 67 9.79 3.05 2.10
C ARG A 67 8.80 2.60 1.02
N ASP A 68 8.70 1.30 0.76
CA ASP A 68 7.88 0.75 -0.33
C ASP A 68 6.38 0.87 -0.01
N GLU A 69 5.98 0.70 1.26
CA GLU A 69 4.64 1.05 1.74
C GLU A 69 4.32 2.51 1.46
N ARG A 70 5.22 3.43 1.85
CA ARG A 70 5.02 4.86 1.62
C ARG A 70 4.96 5.22 0.14
N TYR A 71 5.76 4.56 -0.68
CA TYR A 71 5.74 4.74 -2.13
C TYR A 71 4.40 4.26 -2.72
N SER A 72 3.91 3.10 -2.29
CA SER A 72 2.61 2.54 -2.71
C SER A 72 1.46 3.49 -2.41
N ASP A 73 1.41 4.06 -1.20
CA ASP A 73 0.41 5.06 -0.81
C ASP A 73 0.42 6.28 -1.74
N LEU A 74 1.62 6.82 -2.01
CA LEU A 74 1.79 7.99 -2.87
C LEU A 74 1.43 7.68 -4.33
N ALA A 75 1.80 6.50 -4.82
CA ALA A 75 1.46 6.04 -6.17
C ALA A 75 -0.04 5.84 -6.33
N TYR A 76 -0.72 5.27 -5.33
CA TYR A 76 -2.17 5.13 -5.31
C TYR A 76 -2.87 6.50 -5.33
N ALA A 77 -2.46 7.42 -4.46
CA ALA A 77 -3.02 8.78 -4.43
C ALA A 77 -2.78 9.54 -5.75
N ALA A 78 -1.58 9.41 -6.33
CA ALA A 78 -1.27 9.97 -7.64
C ALA A 78 -2.15 9.36 -8.74
N GLY A 79 -2.32 8.04 -8.76
CA GLY A 79 -3.18 7.34 -9.72
C GLY A 79 -4.64 7.79 -9.66
N ILE A 80 -5.18 8.01 -8.45
CA ILE A 80 -6.52 8.59 -8.29
C ILE A 80 -6.59 9.99 -8.88
N ARG A 81 -5.64 10.87 -8.50
CA ARG A 81 -5.60 12.26 -9.01
C ARG A 81 -5.52 12.29 -10.53
N ASP A 82 -4.67 11.46 -11.11
CA ASP A 82 -4.45 11.42 -12.56
C ASP A 82 -5.69 10.87 -13.28
N THR A 83 -6.37 9.87 -12.70
CA THR A 83 -7.66 9.36 -13.19
C THR A 83 -8.76 10.42 -13.13
N ILE A 84 -8.87 11.17 -12.03
CA ILE A 84 -9.84 12.27 -11.91
C ILE A 84 -9.57 13.32 -12.99
N SER A 85 -8.31 13.71 -13.16
CA SER A 85 -7.89 14.71 -14.16
C SER A 85 -8.24 14.24 -15.58
N LEU A 86 -8.02 12.96 -15.88
CA LEU A 86 -8.41 12.36 -17.16
C LEU A 86 -9.92 12.43 -17.39
N LEU A 87 -10.72 11.99 -16.41
CA LEU A 87 -12.18 11.97 -16.52
C LEU A 87 -12.78 13.38 -16.63
N GLN A 88 -12.19 14.37 -15.96
CA GLN A 88 -12.54 15.79 -16.11
C GLN A 88 -12.21 16.30 -17.51
N GLY A 89 -11.02 15.98 -18.04
CA GLY A 89 -10.63 16.33 -19.40
C GLY A 89 -11.53 15.71 -20.47
N MET A 90 -12.13 14.55 -20.19
CA MET A 90 -13.13 13.89 -21.04
C MET A 90 -14.56 14.43 -20.85
N GLY A 91 -14.78 15.40 -19.95
CA GLY A 91 -16.11 15.94 -19.64
C GLY A 91 -17.04 14.97 -18.92
N MET A 92 -16.50 13.88 -18.36
CA MET A 92 -17.27 12.84 -17.66
C MET A 92 -17.51 13.17 -16.18
N LEU A 93 -16.74 14.12 -15.64
CA LEU A 93 -16.91 14.67 -14.29
C LEU A 93 -17.11 16.18 -14.42
N ASN A 94 -18.21 16.69 -13.87
CA ASN A 94 -18.34 18.13 -13.63
C ASN A 94 -17.28 18.55 -12.60
N GLU A 95 -16.81 19.81 -12.64
CA GLU A 95 -15.85 20.36 -11.67
C GLU A 95 -16.37 20.19 -10.23
N ILE A 96 -16.07 19.07 -9.60
CA ILE A 96 -16.16 18.96 -8.15
C ILE A 96 -14.90 19.66 -7.64
N ALA A 97 -15.14 20.87 -7.13
CA ALA A 97 -14.21 21.79 -6.50
C ALA A 97 -12.88 21.14 -6.11
N ALA A 98 -11.81 21.63 -6.75
CA ALA A 98 -10.43 21.36 -6.43
C ALA A 98 -10.26 21.14 -4.92
N ILE A 99 -9.92 19.91 -4.52
CA ILE A 99 -9.27 19.69 -3.24
C ILE A 99 -7.84 20.16 -3.44
N SER A 100 -7.65 21.48 -3.43
CA SER A 100 -6.35 22.12 -3.28
C SER A 100 -5.91 21.90 -1.84
N GLY A 101 -5.41 20.69 -1.56
CA GLY A 101 -4.64 20.39 -0.37
C GLY A 101 -3.17 20.39 -0.76
N SER A 102 -2.54 21.54 -0.63
CA SER A 102 -1.07 21.66 -0.54
C SER A 102 -0.55 20.66 0.49
N LEU A 103 0.35 19.77 0.04
CA LEU A 103 1.24 18.96 0.89
C LEU A 103 2.06 19.85 1.83
#